data_AF-A0A6L9GAM0-F1
#
_entry.id   AF-A0A6L9GAM0-F1
#
_cell.length_a   1.000
_cell.length_b   1.000
_cell.length_c   1.000
_cell.angle_alpha   90.00
_cell.angle_beta   90.00
_cell.angle_gamma   90.00
#
_symmetry.space_group_name_H-M   'P 1'
#
loop_
_entity.id
_entity.type
_entity.pdbx_description
1 polymer ?
#
loop_
_entity_poly.entity_id
_entity_poly.type
_entity_poly.pdbx_seq_one_letter_code
_entity_poly.pdbx_strand_id
1 'polypeptide(L)'
;MLKPIETAIARFSMVMGGLVLIAMMLQVVIDVLMRSFLGAGFPATADLVGKYYMVAVSLLPLALTELKRRHIEATIFTQNLTGTPLR
;
A
#
# COMPACT_ATOMS: atom_id res chain seq x y z
N MET A 1 -3.96 -13.32 -22.73
CA MET A 1 -2.59 -12.97 -23.21
C MET A 1 -2.15 -11.57 -22.71
N LEU A 2 -2.48 -11.18 -21.46
CA LEU A 2 -2.12 -9.86 -20.89
C LEU A 2 -1.14 -9.93 -19.69
N LYS A 3 -0.61 -11.12 -19.40
CA LYS A 3 0.35 -11.39 -18.30
C LYS A 3 1.52 -10.38 -18.17
N PRO A 4 2.16 -9.91 -19.26
CA PRO A 4 3.28 -8.96 -19.11
C PRO A 4 2.83 -7.58 -18.62
N ILE A 5 1.64 -7.12 -19.04
CA ILE A 5 1.09 -5.81 -18.65
C ILE A 5 0.68 -5.81 -17.19
N GLU A 6 -0.02 -6.87 -16.76
CA GLU A 6 -0.43 -7.07 -15.36
C GLU A 6 0.79 -7.03 -14.42
N THR A 7 1.84 -7.76 -14.78
CA THR A 7 3.07 -7.83 -13.97
C THR A 7 3.81 -6.48 -13.94
N ALA A 8 3.83 -5.75 -15.05
CA ALA A 8 4.46 -4.44 -15.13
C ALA A 8 3.74 -3.42 -14.23
N ILE A 9 2.41 -3.36 -14.29
CA ILE A 9 1.59 -2.47 -13.45
C ILE A 9 1.82 -2.79 -11.97
N ALA A 10 1.79 -4.06 -11.60
CA ALA A 10 1.99 -4.48 -10.23
C ALA A 10 3.37 -4.10 -9.68
N ARG A 11 4.41 -4.29 -10.49
CA ARG A 11 5.79 -3.97 -10.11
C ARG A 11 5.96 -2.46 -9.96
N PHE A 12 5.39 -1.67 -10.86
CA PHE A 12 5.39 -0.22 -10.79
C PHE A 12 4.67 0.28 -9.52
N SER A 13 3.47 -0.24 -9.27
CA SER A 13 2.67 0.09 -8.08
C SER A 13 3.40 -0.22 -6.77
N MET A 14 4.14 -1.34 -6.74
CA MET A 14 4.91 -1.75 -5.57
C MET A 14 6.11 -0.82 -5.31
N VAL A 15 6.85 -0.45 -6.37
CA VAL A 15 7.99 0.47 -6.27
C VAL A 15 7.53 1.85 -5.83
N MET A 16 6.43 2.35 -6.40
CA MET A 16 5.85 3.63 -6.01
C MET A 16 5.34 3.61 -4.57
N GLY A 17 4.62 2.56 -4.17
CA GLY A 17 4.17 2.40 -2.77
C GLY A 17 5.33 2.38 -1.78
N GLY A 18 6.42 1.67 -2.10
CA GLY A 18 7.63 1.64 -1.28
C GLY A 18 8.34 3.00 -1.19
N LEU A 19 8.44 3.73 -2.29
CA LEU A 19 9.02 5.09 -2.31
C LEU A 19 8.20 6.06 -1.45
N VAL A 20 6.87 6.02 -1.55
CA VAL A 20 5.98 6.85 -0.74
C VAL A 20 6.11 6.51 0.76
N LEU A 21 6.24 5.22 1.10
CA LEU A 21 6.49 4.78 2.48
C LEU A 21 7.80 5.36 3.03
N ILE A 22 8.90 5.27 2.27
CA ILE A 22 10.20 5.81 2.69
C ILE A 22 10.11 7.34 2.85
N ALA A 23 9.46 8.03 1.91
CA ALA A 23 9.24 9.47 2.00
C ALA A 23 8.44 9.85 3.25
N MET A 24 7.38 9.09 3.58
CA MET A 24 6.60 9.27 4.80
C MET A 24 7.48 9.13 6.05
N MET A 25 8.31 8.09 6.11
CA MET A 25 9.21 7.87 7.25
C MET A 25 10.22 9.01 7.41
N LEU A 26 10.86 9.45 6.32
CA LEU A 26 11.83 10.55 6.36
C LEU A 26 11.16 11.84 6.82
N GLN A 27 9.99 12.17 6.28
CA GLN A 27 9.25 13.36 6.67
C GLN A 27 8.87 13.35 8.15
N VAL A 28 8.41 12.21 8.67
CA VAL A 28 8.07 12.05 10.09
C VAL A 28 9.31 12.21 10.99
N VAL A 29 10.45 11.64 10.60
CA VAL A 29 11.70 11.80 11.36
C VAL A 29 12.15 13.26 11.39
N ILE A 30 12.08 13.97 10.27
CA ILE A 30 12.43 15.40 10.19
C ILE A 30 11.51 16.21 11.12
N ASP A 31 10.21 15.92 11.13
CA ASP A 31 9.26 16.63 11.99
C ASP A 31 9.53 16.37 13.48
N VAL A 32 9.85 15.13 13.85
CA VAL A 32 10.25 14.79 15.23
C VAL A 32 11.55 15.49 15.62
N LEU A 33 12.54 15.54 14.72
CA LEU A 33 13.79 16.28 14.96
C LEU A 33 13.52 17.79 15.12
N MET A 34 12.73 18.42 14.25
CA MET A 34 12.37 19.83 14.39
C MET A 34 11.65 20.10 15.70
N ARG A 35 10.69 19.25 16.07
CA ARG A 35 9.98 19.38 17.35
C ARG A 35 10.90 19.23 18.55
N SER A 36 11.87 18.32 18.46
CA SER A 36 12.82 18.04 19.55
C SER A 36 13.92 19.08 19.69
N PHE A 37 14.38 19.70 18.59
CA PHE A 37 15.49 20.66 18.61
C PHE A 37 15.05 22.13 18.60
N LEU A 38 13.99 22.48 17.88
CA LEU A 38 13.51 23.87 17.73
C LEU A 38 12.30 24.18 18.62
N GLY A 39 11.74 23.20 19.34
CA GLY A 39 10.57 23.39 20.21
C GLY A 39 9.26 23.70 19.47
N ALA A 40 9.31 23.87 18.14
CA ALA A 40 8.19 24.05 17.24
C ALA A 40 8.19 22.91 16.22
N GLY A 41 7.28 21.94 16.38
CA GLY A 41 7.00 20.94 15.36
C GLY A 41 6.05 21.50 14.31
N PHE A 42 6.05 20.94 13.10
CA PHE A 42 5.08 21.33 12.08
C PHE A 42 3.71 20.75 12.50
N PRO A 43 2.70 21.55 12.85
CA PRO A 43 1.43 21.00 13.35
C PRO A 43 0.66 20.19 12.30
N ALA A 44 0.98 20.38 11.02
CA ALA A 44 0.29 19.81 9.88
C ALA A 44 0.79 18.41 9.47
N THR A 45 1.89 17.91 10.03
CA THR A 45 2.50 16.63 9.57
C THR A 45 1.61 15.44 9.85
N ALA A 46 0.93 15.41 11.00
CA ALA A 46 0.00 14.34 11.34
C ALA A 46 -1.22 14.32 10.39
N ASP A 47 -1.70 15.49 9.97
CA ASP A 47 -2.82 15.59 9.03
C ASP A 47 -2.41 15.18 7.61
N LEU A 48 -1.20 15.57 7.19
CA LEU A 48 -0.63 15.19 5.89
C LEU A 48 -0.39 13.68 5.81
N VAL A 49 0.17 13.08 6.86
CA VAL A 49 0.43 11.64 6.96
C VAL A 49 -0.87 10.86 7.01
N GLY A 50 -1.81 11.28 7.86
CA GLY A 50 -3.09 10.62 8.05
C GLY A 50 -3.98 10.65 6.81
N LYS A 51 -4.05 11.78 6.11
CA LYS A 51 -4.95 11.94 4.96
C LYS A 51 -4.36 11.47 3.64
N TYR A 52 -3.06 11.67 3.41
CA TYR A 52 -2.45 11.45 2.09
C TYR A 52 -1.51 10.25 2.07
N TYR A 53 -0.53 10.19 2.98
CA TYR A 53 0.46 9.13 2.95
C TYR A 53 -0.13 7.76 3.32
N MET A 54 -0.98 7.68 4.35
CA MET A 54 -1.67 6.43 4.73
C MET A 54 -2.50 5.85 3.59
N VAL A 55 -3.22 6.70 2.86
CA VAL A 55 -4.03 6.29 1.69
C VAL A 55 -3.13 5.82 0.55
N ALA A 56 -2.07 6.56 0.25
CA ALA A 56 -1.14 6.20 -0.82
C ALA A 56 -0.40 4.88 -0.51
N VAL A 57 0.15 4.73 0.70
CA VAL A 57 0.88 3.53 1.12
C VAL A 57 -0.02 2.29 1.16
N SER A 58 -1.30 2.43 1.50
CA SER A 58 -2.23 1.28 1.54
C SER A 58 -2.70 0.88 0.14
N LEU A 59 -3.07 1.84 -0.71
CA LEU A 59 -3.70 1.57 -2.01
C LEU A 59 -2.71 1.33 -3.16
N LEU A 60 -1.52 1.95 -3.15
CA LEU A 60 -0.55 1.74 -4.22
C LEU A 60 -0.05 0.28 -4.32
N PRO A 61 0.41 -0.40 -3.26
CA PRO A 61 0.94 -1.77 -3.39
C PRO A 61 -0.14 -2.83 -3.64
N LEU A 62 -1.43 -2.44 -3.59
CA LEU A 62 -2.60 -3.34 -3.64
C LEU A 62 -2.70 -4.12 -4.97
N ALA A 63 -2.24 -3.54 -6.08
CA ALA A 63 -2.21 -4.23 -7.38
C ALA A 63 -1.36 -5.52 -7.35
N LEU A 64 -0.26 -5.55 -6.60
CA LEU A 64 0.56 -6.75 -6.47
C LEU A 64 -0.05 -7.78 -5.51
N THR A 65 -0.66 -7.34 -4.42
CA THR A 65 -1.28 -8.27 -3.46
C THR A 65 -2.45 -9.01 -4.10
N GLU A 66 -3.19 -8.34 -4.99
CA GLU A 66 -4.24 -8.93 -5.83
C GLU A 66 -3.67 -9.99 -6.79
N LEU A 67 -2.61 -9.64 -7.53
CA LEU A 67 -1.96 -10.55 -8.48
C LEU A 67 -1.36 -11.80 -7.83
N LYS A 68 -0.89 -11.67 -6.59
CA LYS A 68 -0.37 -12.80 -5.82
C LYS A 68 -1.46 -13.56 -5.04
N ARG A 69 -2.75 -13.19 -5.21
CA ARG A 69 -3.89 -13.69 -4.42
C ARG A 69 -3.58 -13.79 -2.93
N ARG A 70 -2.89 -12.77 -2.39
CA ARG A 70 -2.53 -12.73 -0.96
C ARG A 70 -3.60 -12.05 -0.11
N HIS A 71 -4.71 -11.63 -0.73
CA HIS A 71 -5.90 -11.22 0.01
C HIS A 71 -6.56 -12.44 0.64
N ILE A 72 -7.08 -12.26 1.85
CA ILE A 72 -7.80 -13.30 2.58
C ILE A 72 -9.14 -13.49 1.86
N GLU A 73 -9.24 -14.53 1.03
CA GLU A 73 -10.50 -14.96 0.43
C GLU A 73 -11.28 -15.78 1.47
N ALA A 74 -12.29 -15.16 2.09
CA ALA A 74 -13.23 -15.85 2.97
C ALA A 74 -14.28 -16.56 2.10
N THR A 75 -13.93 -17.75 1.62
CA THR A 75 -14.76 -18.54 0.72
C THR A 75 -15.88 -19.27 1.49
N ILE A 76 -16.76 -18.53 2.20
CA ILE A 76 -17.79 -19.13 3.08
C ILE A 76 -18.80 -19.97 2.30
N PHE A 77 -19.21 -19.50 1.11
CA PHE A 77 -20.28 -20.15 0.34
C PHE A 77 -19.74 -21.22 -0.63
N THR A 78 -18.52 -21.04 -1.13
CA THR A 78 -17.93 -21.90 -2.16
C THR A 78 -17.06 -23.02 -1.59
N GLN A 79 -16.76 -23.02 -0.29
CA GLN A 79 -15.95 -24.05 0.38
C GLN A 79 -16.50 -25.48 0.22
N ASN A 80 -17.83 -25.65 0.18
CA ASN A 80 -18.50 -26.94 0.04
C ASN A 80 -19.06 -27.21 -1.36
N LEU A 81 -18.84 -26.32 -2.34
CA LEU A 81 -19.32 -26.50 -3.69
C LEU A 81 -18.28 -27.26 -4.52
N THR A 82 -18.51 -28.56 -4.75
CA THR A 82 -17.74 -29.35 -5.73
C THR A 82 -18.20 -29.00 -7.14
N GLY A 83 -17.61 -27.95 -7.71
CA GLY A 83 -17.83 -27.56 -9.11
C GLY A 83 -16.97 -28.38 -10.08
N THR A 84 -17.57 -28.90 -11.15
CA THR A 84 -16.87 -29.57 -12.25
C THR A 84 -15.91 -28.58 -12.93
N PRO A 85 -14.63 -28.93 -13.18
CA PRO A 85 -13.68 -28.01 -13.79
C PRO A 85 -14.11 -27.66 -15.22
N LEU A 86 -14.31 -26.36 -15.48
CA LEU A 86 -14.48 -25.84 -16.84
C LEU A 86 -13.14 -25.95 -17.57
N ARG A 87 -13.14 -26.74 -18.66
CA ARG A 87 -12.00 -26.96 -19.57
C ARG A 87 -11.59 -25.68 -20.29
#